data_AF-A0A3C0NID3-F1
#
_entry.id   AF-A0A3C0NID3-F1
#
_cell.length_a   1.000
_cell.length_b   1.000
_cell.length_c   1.000
_cell.angle_alpha   90.00
_cell.angle_beta   90.00
_cell.angle_gamma   90.00
#
_symmetry.space_group_name_H-M   'P 1'
#
loop_
_entity.id
_entity.type
_entity.pdbx_description
1 polymer ?
#
loop_
_entity_poly.entity_id
_entity_poly.type
_entity_poly.pdbx_seq_one_letter_code
_entity_poly.pdbx_strand_id
1 'polypeptide(L)'
;MALDTTQIKRYFNSTINTVAIDSPTGSERTVINQIAADIAVPLKLEMYIWDCATALTHADIKLSKGGTFRHLERNPATNFKPKGHPVEDLLRHIMAECKSSSAPALFVIKDLYPFFNVPSPNPSLIRLAIDTWFDVKRSPNKVIILHDSLETPSSFQDLVADMVNPLPSEAETKVVLKQRIEELVTTAKSQGVDFKVELNDTDRSRIVRALLGMTQEAMDDTIQLCAVQQGRLSSQSADIISKIKKEKLAIRGVEFADDPDVEVQGMPFLHKWIQTVTPLLEEKAQKEWNLGFPRGMLTIGVGGTGKSLAAKCLAHTWSLPIIVLDFSSMMSSRLGESEQKLKESLRAAESIAPCILWADEFDKAFNGSTGSESDGGTSARMFGYFLRWTIESKAPVFIAATANRPWGFKGELLRRFQTIYVDLP
;
A
#
# COMPACT_ATOMS: atom_id res chain seq x y z
N MET A 1 -4.28 -11.47 8.68
CA MET A 1 -4.35 -10.01 8.94
C MET A 1 -2.98 -9.44 8.62
N ALA A 2 -2.93 -8.26 8.02
CA ALA A 2 -1.73 -7.76 7.37
C ALA A 2 -0.56 -7.47 8.34
N LEU A 3 -0.86 -7.13 9.59
CA LEU A 3 0.17 -6.88 10.60
C LEU A 3 0.77 -8.19 11.13
N ASP A 4 2.09 -8.32 11.03
CA ASP A 4 2.85 -9.46 11.61
C ASP A 4 3.00 -9.31 13.14
N THR A 5 1.94 -9.70 13.86
CA THR A 5 1.96 -9.69 15.33
C THR A 5 2.92 -10.73 15.91
N THR A 6 3.33 -11.74 15.14
CA THR A 6 4.37 -12.70 15.57
C THR A 6 5.74 -12.05 15.61
N GLN A 7 6.06 -11.20 14.64
CA GLN A 7 7.30 -10.41 14.66
C GLN A 7 7.33 -9.43 15.84
N ILE A 8 6.21 -8.73 16.13
CA ILE A 8 6.12 -7.86 17.32
C ILE A 8 6.40 -8.65 18.61
N LYS A 9 5.79 -9.83 18.76
CA LYS A 9 6.04 -10.70 19.93
C LYS A 9 7.51 -11.13 20.02
N ARG A 10 8.14 -11.45 18.89
CA ARG A 10 9.57 -11.79 18.85
C ARG A 10 10.42 -10.62 19.34
N TYR A 11 10.17 -9.40 18.87
CA TYR A 11 10.88 -8.21 19.36
C TYR A 11 10.72 -8.00 20.86
N PHE A 12 9.49 -8.07 21.38
CA PHE A 12 9.24 -7.93 22.81
C PHE A 12 9.90 -9.01 23.65
N ASN A 13 9.92 -10.26 23.18
CA ASN A 13 10.62 -11.36 23.85
C ASN A 13 12.16 -11.21 23.79
N SER A 14 12.68 -10.50 22.78
CA SER A 14 14.11 -10.18 22.62
C SER A 14 14.51 -8.86 23.28
N THR A 15 13.72 -8.31 24.21
CA THR A 15 13.95 -7.03 24.91
C THR A 15 13.96 -5.77 24.01
N ILE A 16 13.49 -5.89 22.77
CA ILE A 16 13.24 -4.75 21.89
C ILE A 16 11.84 -4.26 22.20
N ASN A 17 11.72 -3.40 23.21
CA ASN A 17 10.43 -3.01 23.79
C ASN A 17 9.76 -1.82 23.08
N THR A 18 10.45 -1.19 22.13
CA THR A 18 9.92 -0.07 21.35
C THR A 18 9.91 -0.44 19.86
N VAL A 19 8.73 -0.44 19.25
CA VAL A 19 8.53 -0.79 17.84
C VAL A 19 7.82 0.37 17.15
N ALA A 20 8.34 0.83 16.02
CA ALA A 20 7.67 1.77 15.13
C ALA A 20 7.03 1.00 13.98
N ILE A 21 5.77 1.29 13.68
CA ILE A 21 5.01 0.64 12.62
C ILE A 21 4.57 1.70 11.64
N ASP A 22 5.14 1.63 10.43
CA ASP A 22 4.64 2.37 9.28
C ASP A 22 3.32 1.75 8.82
N SER A 23 2.23 2.47 9.03
CA SER A 23 0.90 2.04 8.68
C SER A 23 0.11 3.23 8.12
N PRO A 24 -0.56 3.08 6.96
CA PRO A 24 -1.44 4.12 6.45
C PRO A 24 -2.47 4.53 7.52
N THR A 25 -2.78 5.82 7.62
CA THR A 25 -3.75 6.35 8.61
C THR A 25 -5.10 5.62 8.54
N GLY A 26 -5.52 5.24 7.33
CA GLY A 26 -6.74 4.46 7.11
C GLY A 26 -6.78 3.17 7.94
N SER A 27 -5.66 2.46 8.04
CA SER A 27 -5.55 1.15 8.71
C SER A 27 -5.40 1.22 10.23
N GLU A 28 -5.24 2.42 10.82
CA GLU A 28 -4.90 2.58 12.24
C GLU A 28 -5.87 1.87 13.18
N ARG A 29 -7.18 2.00 12.91
CA ARG A 29 -8.21 1.40 13.78
C ARG A 29 -8.08 -0.11 13.79
N THR A 30 -7.90 -0.71 12.62
CA THR A 30 -7.71 -2.15 12.45
C THR A 30 -6.42 -2.61 13.14
N VAL A 31 -5.31 -1.89 12.97
CA VAL A 31 -4.03 -2.18 13.63
C VAL A 31 -4.14 -2.15 15.14
N ILE A 32 -4.78 -1.13 15.72
CA ILE A 32 -4.96 -1.00 17.17
C ILE A 32 -5.80 -2.14 17.73
N ASN A 33 -6.90 -2.50 17.07
CA ASN A 33 -7.73 -3.63 17.49
C ASN A 33 -6.93 -4.94 17.45
N GLN A 34 -6.09 -5.13 16.43
CA GLN A 34 -5.24 -6.31 16.32
C GLN A 34 -4.16 -6.34 17.41
N ILE A 35 -3.52 -5.21 17.70
CA ILE A 35 -2.58 -5.07 18.82
C ILE A 35 -3.26 -5.41 20.15
N ALA A 36 -4.48 -4.91 20.37
CA ALA A 36 -5.25 -5.23 21.58
C ALA A 36 -5.50 -6.74 21.70
N ALA A 37 -6.00 -7.37 20.62
CA ALA A 37 -6.36 -8.78 20.59
C ALA A 37 -5.15 -9.72 20.68
N ASP A 38 -4.09 -9.45 19.91
CA ASP A 38 -2.99 -10.38 19.72
C ASP A 38 -1.83 -10.13 20.67
N ILE A 39 -1.66 -8.90 21.16
CA ILE A 39 -0.51 -8.49 21.99
C ILE A 39 -0.96 -8.21 23.43
N ALA A 40 -1.85 -7.23 23.63
CA ALA A 40 -2.20 -6.76 24.97
C ALA A 40 -2.90 -7.85 25.80
N VAL A 41 -3.91 -8.51 25.23
CA VAL A 41 -4.67 -9.56 25.93
C VAL A 41 -3.80 -10.77 26.28
N PRO A 42 -3.02 -11.38 25.36
CA PRO A 42 -2.22 -12.57 25.67
C PRO A 42 -1.06 -12.28 26.63
N LEU A 43 -0.47 -11.09 26.56
CA LEU A 43 0.62 -10.67 27.44
C LEU A 43 0.13 -10.04 28.76
N LYS A 44 -1.19 -9.90 28.95
CA LYS A 44 -1.82 -9.26 30.12
C LYS A 44 -1.27 -7.86 30.39
N LEU A 45 -1.13 -7.05 29.33
CA LEU A 45 -0.64 -5.69 29.41
C LEU A 45 -1.81 -4.72 29.60
N GLU A 46 -1.63 -3.72 30.48
CA GLU A 46 -2.53 -2.56 30.50
C GLU A 46 -2.28 -1.71 29.25
N MET A 47 -3.31 -1.44 28.46
CA MET A 47 -3.15 -0.77 27.18
C MET A 47 -3.52 0.72 27.30
N TYR A 48 -2.60 1.58 26.88
CA TYR A 48 -2.80 3.02 26.80
C TYR A 48 -2.63 3.48 25.35
N ILE A 49 -3.49 4.38 24.90
CA ILE A 49 -3.43 4.97 23.56
C ILE A 49 -3.25 6.48 23.71
N TRP A 50 -2.27 7.04 23.02
CA TRP A 50 -2.02 8.47 22.98
C TRP A 50 -2.13 9.03 21.57
N ASP A 51 -2.80 10.17 21.45
CA ASP A 51 -2.77 11.04 20.28
C ASP A 51 -2.79 12.52 20.71
N CYS A 52 -2.46 13.41 19.78
CA CYS A 52 -2.37 14.84 20.08
C CYS A 52 -3.72 15.49 20.41
N ALA A 53 -4.85 14.86 20.04
CA ALA A 53 -6.18 15.42 20.21
C ALA A 53 -6.81 15.03 21.56
N THR A 54 -6.64 13.79 21.98
CA THR A 54 -7.30 13.19 23.15
C THR A 54 -6.35 12.93 24.31
N ALA A 55 -5.05 13.18 24.11
CA ALA A 55 -3.99 12.87 25.07
C ALA A 55 -3.99 11.38 25.45
N LEU A 56 -3.53 11.03 26.65
CA LEU A 56 -3.43 9.62 27.06
C LEU A 56 -4.80 9.08 27.49
N THR A 57 -5.22 7.99 26.85
CA THR A 57 -6.44 7.25 27.18
C THR A 57 -6.10 5.81 27.57
N HIS A 58 -6.78 5.29 28.59
CA HIS A 58 -6.79 3.87 28.92
C HIS A 58 -7.74 3.14 27.96
N ALA A 59 -7.27 2.03 27.38
CA ALA A 59 -8.03 1.19 26.48
C ALA A 59 -8.65 0.01 27.23
N ASP A 60 -9.96 0.09 27.49
CA ASP A 60 -10.73 -1.00 28.07
C ASP A 60 -11.08 -2.04 26.99
N ILE A 61 -10.34 -3.15 27.01
CA ILE A 61 -10.52 -4.25 26.06
C ILE A 61 -11.68 -5.13 26.52
N LYS A 62 -12.78 -5.16 25.75
CA LYS A 62 -13.94 -6.01 26.02
C LYS A 62 -13.81 -7.34 25.29
N LEU A 63 -13.86 -8.44 26.04
CA LEU A 63 -13.83 -9.81 25.54
C LEU A 63 -15.23 -10.42 25.48
N SER A 64 -15.47 -11.30 24.52
CA SER A 64 -16.67 -12.13 24.45
C SER A 64 -16.65 -13.23 25.54
N LYS A 65 -17.78 -13.92 25.75
CA LYS A 65 -17.90 -15.04 26.71
C LYS A 65 -16.92 -16.19 26.43
N GLY A 66 -16.30 -16.26 25.24
CA GLY A 66 -15.28 -17.23 24.87
C GLY A 66 -13.84 -16.70 24.93
N GLY A 67 -13.61 -15.51 25.49
CA GLY A 67 -12.28 -14.89 25.58
C GLY A 67 -11.77 -14.24 24.29
N THR A 68 -12.59 -14.18 23.23
CA THR A 68 -12.22 -13.50 21.98
C THR A 68 -12.44 -11.99 22.08
N PHE A 69 -11.54 -11.20 21.49
CA PHE A 69 -11.68 -9.74 21.40
C PHE A 69 -13.00 -9.36 20.73
N ARG A 70 -13.72 -8.38 21.32
CA ARG A 70 -14.98 -7.85 20.75
C ARG A 70 -14.81 -6.42 20.28
N HIS A 71 -14.48 -5.52 21.20
CA HIS A 71 -14.25 -4.10 20.90
C HIS A 71 -13.43 -3.44 22.00
N LEU A 72 -12.95 -2.23 21.72
CA LEU A 72 -12.13 -1.43 22.62
C LEU A 72 -12.87 -0.12 22.93
N GLU A 73 -12.97 0.20 24.21
CA GLU A 73 -13.48 1.49 24.70
C GLU A 73 -12.31 2.33 25.22
N ARG A 74 -12.34 3.65 24.96
CA ARG A 74 -11.30 4.56 25.43
C ARG A 74 -11.84 5.43 26.55
N ASN A 75 -11.14 5.42 27.67
CA ASN A 75 -11.43 6.26 28.82
C ASN A 75 -10.22 7.15 29.13
N PRO A 76 -10.40 8.43 29.55
CA PRO A 76 -9.27 9.27 29.92
C PRO A 76 -8.41 8.60 30.99
N ALA A 77 -7.09 8.60 30.82
CA ALA A 77 -6.19 8.01 31.81
C ALA A 77 -6.18 8.88 33.08
N THR A 78 -6.73 8.36 34.18
CA THR A 78 -6.88 9.11 35.46
C THR A 78 -5.55 9.58 36.04
N ASN A 79 -4.47 8.88 35.72
CA ASN A 79 -3.13 9.14 36.23
C ASN A 79 -2.32 10.08 35.33
N PHE A 80 -2.87 10.49 34.18
CA PHE A 80 -2.24 11.40 33.24
C PHE A 80 -2.80 12.82 33.39
N LYS A 81 -1.93 13.78 33.72
CA LYS A 81 -2.30 15.18 33.84
C LYS A 81 -1.42 16.01 32.91
N PRO A 82 -1.93 16.44 31.74
CA PRO A 82 -1.19 17.30 30.84
C PRO A 82 -0.96 18.66 31.52
N LYS A 83 0.27 19.18 31.44
CA LYS A 83 0.69 20.43 32.08
C LYS A 83 1.42 21.37 31.13
N GLY A 84 2.01 20.85 30.06
CA GLY A 84 2.88 21.59 29.17
C GLY A 84 2.80 21.07 27.73
N HIS A 85 3.96 20.75 27.16
CA HIS A 85 4.03 20.26 25.79
C HIS A 85 3.50 18.82 25.71
N PRO A 86 2.57 18.49 24.80
CA PRO A 86 1.84 17.22 24.80
C PRO A 86 2.77 15.99 24.70
N VAL A 87 3.81 16.08 23.85
CA VAL A 87 4.83 15.02 23.72
C VAL A 87 5.74 14.95 24.95
N GLU A 88 6.07 16.09 25.56
CA GLU A 88 6.94 16.09 26.74
C GLU A 88 6.22 15.42 27.92
N ASP A 89 4.96 15.76 28.13
CA ASP A 89 4.11 15.19 29.18
C ASP A 89 3.95 13.67 28.99
N LEU A 90 3.74 13.21 27.75
CA LEU A 90 3.69 11.79 27.42
C LEU A 90 5.00 11.08 27.79
N LEU A 91 6.13 11.56 27.27
CA LEU A 91 7.43 10.90 27.47
C LEU A 91 7.79 10.84 28.96
N ARG A 92 7.57 11.94 29.70
CA ARG A 92 7.79 11.97 31.15
C ARG A 92 6.87 11.00 31.90
N HIS A 93 5.62 10.85 31.45
CA HIS A 93 4.71 9.87 32.04
C HIS A 93 5.18 8.43 31.80
N ILE A 94 5.59 8.08 30.57
CA ILE A 94 6.14 6.76 30.25
C ILE A 94 7.39 6.48 31.11
N MET A 95 8.29 7.45 31.26
CA MET A 95 9.47 7.31 32.12
C MET A 95 9.10 7.08 33.59
N ALA A 96 8.04 7.73 34.08
CA ALA A 96 7.55 7.53 35.45
C ALA A 96 6.97 6.11 35.63
N GLU A 97 6.18 5.63 34.67
CA GLU A 97 5.64 4.27 34.67
C GLU A 97 6.75 3.21 34.62
N CYS A 98 7.81 3.43 33.83
CA CYS A 98 8.98 2.54 33.77
C CYS A 98 9.72 2.41 35.10
N LYS A 99 9.65 3.42 35.97
CA LYS A 99 10.28 3.43 37.31
C LYS A 99 9.36 2.91 38.40
N SER A 100 8.05 2.90 38.15
CA SER A 100 7.07 2.39 39.10
C SER A 100 7.05 0.86 39.06
N SER A 101 6.71 0.22 40.18
CA SER A 101 6.49 -1.24 40.22
C SER A 101 5.08 -1.63 39.77
N SER A 102 4.50 -0.88 38.83
CA SER A 102 3.15 -1.08 38.31
C SER A 102 3.06 -2.34 37.42
N ALA A 103 1.83 -2.73 37.09
CA ALA A 103 1.60 -3.77 36.10
C ALA A 103 2.19 -3.36 34.74
N PRO A 104 2.72 -4.31 33.96
CA PRO A 104 3.34 -3.98 32.68
C PRO A 104 2.32 -3.34 31.72
N ALA A 105 2.69 -2.20 31.17
CA ALA A 105 1.85 -1.42 30.27
C ALA A 105 2.33 -1.48 28.81
N LEU A 106 1.38 -1.38 27.88
CA LEU A 106 1.58 -1.19 26.46
C LEU A 106 1.09 0.20 26.06
N PHE A 107 2.00 1.07 25.62
CA PHE A 107 1.68 2.38 25.08
C PHE A 107 1.61 2.32 23.55
N VAL A 108 0.45 2.61 22.97
CA VAL A 108 0.29 2.84 21.53
C VAL A 108 0.26 4.34 21.27
N ILE A 109 1.33 4.86 20.67
CA ILE A 109 1.54 6.29 20.47
C ILE A 109 1.32 6.64 19.01
N LYS A 110 0.43 7.60 18.75
CA LYS A 110 0.19 8.18 17.43
C LYS A 110 0.83 9.56 17.31
N ASP A 111 0.96 10.08 16.09
CA ASP A 111 1.32 11.49 15.82
C ASP A 111 2.64 11.96 16.46
N LEU A 112 3.56 11.03 16.76
CA LEU A 112 4.78 11.35 17.50
C LEU A 112 5.86 11.97 16.61
N TYR A 113 6.09 11.37 15.44
CA TYR A 113 7.18 11.74 14.53
C TYR A 113 7.13 13.15 13.93
N PRO A 114 5.95 13.76 13.69
CA PRO A 114 5.88 15.17 13.28
C PRO A 114 6.65 16.13 14.21
N PHE A 115 6.86 15.79 15.49
CA PHE A 115 7.59 16.62 16.45
C PHE A 115 9.12 16.44 16.43
N PHE A 116 9.61 15.41 15.74
CA PHE A 116 11.05 15.10 15.64
C PHE A 116 11.62 15.38 14.25
N ASN A 117 10.75 15.53 13.25
CA ASN A 117 11.15 15.67 11.86
C ASN A 117 11.45 17.13 11.45
N VAL A 118 12.24 17.24 10.39
CA VAL A 118 12.72 18.48 9.75
C VAL A 118 11.52 19.28 9.19
N PRO A 119 11.51 20.63 9.27
CA PRO A 119 12.66 21.55 9.26
C PRO A 119 13.23 22.03 10.60
N SER A 120 12.53 21.85 11.72
CA SER A 120 12.97 22.39 13.02
C SER A 120 12.88 21.35 14.14
N PRO A 121 13.80 20.37 14.17
CA PRO A 121 13.83 19.37 15.23
C PRO A 121 14.10 20.05 16.57
N ASN A 122 13.34 19.69 17.62
CA ASN A 122 13.58 20.17 18.98
C ASN A 122 14.58 19.22 19.68
N PRO A 123 15.85 19.64 19.90
CA PRO A 123 16.87 18.74 20.44
C PRO A 123 16.54 18.24 21.86
N SER A 124 15.83 19.04 22.65
CA SER A 124 15.40 18.66 24.00
C SER A 124 14.37 17.53 23.97
N LEU A 125 13.42 17.57 23.03
CA LEU A 125 12.43 16.49 22.86
C LEU A 125 13.08 15.23 22.31
N ILE A 126 14.01 15.34 21.36
CA ILE A 126 14.75 14.19 20.83
C ILE A 126 15.53 13.51 21.96
N ARG A 127 16.23 14.29 22.79
CA ARG A 127 16.98 13.74 23.93
C ARG A 127 16.06 13.05 24.93
N LEU A 128 14.93 13.67 25.27
CA LEU A 128 13.94 13.10 26.18
C LEU A 128 13.37 11.78 25.63
N ALA A 129 13.11 11.70 24.32
CA ALA A 129 12.64 10.48 23.67
C ALA A 129 13.69 9.37 23.75
N ILE A 130 14.96 9.66 23.45
CA ILE A 130 16.07 8.70 23.58
C ILE A 130 16.14 8.15 25.01
N ASP A 131 16.15 9.03 26.02
CA ASP A 131 16.20 8.62 27.42
C ASP A 131 14.97 7.77 27.80
N THR A 132 13.79 8.10 27.26
CA THR A 132 12.55 7.31 27.42
C THR A 132 12.69 5.90 26.82
N TRP A 133 13.23 5.77 25.60
CA TRP A 133 13.42 4.46 24.96
C TRP A 133 14.43 3.59 25.70
N PHE A 134 15.48 4.19 26.28
CA PHE A 134 16.40 3.48 27.17
C PHE A 134 15.72 2.94 28.43
N ASP A 135 14.87 3.76 29.07
CA ASP A 135 14.10 3.35 30.25
C ASP A 135 13.11 2.23 29.89
N VAL A 136 12.37 2.36 28.79
CA VAL A 136 11.43 1.35 28.29
C VAL A 136 12.13 0.02 28.01
N LYS A 137 13.30 0.03 27.38
CA LYS A 137 14.12 -1.17 27.09
C LYS A 137 14.51 -1.95 28.36
N ARG A 138 14.64 -1.28 29.50
CA ARG A 138 14.98 -1.87 30.82
C ARG A 138 13.78 -2.16 31.71
N SER A 139 12.58 -1.83 31.24
CA SER A 139 11.32 -2.01 31.96
C SER A 139 10.52 -3.17 31.36
N PRO A 140 9.49 -3.67 32.06
CA PRO A 140 8.55 -4.62 31.46
C PRO A 140 7.57 -3.95 30.48
N ASN A 141 7.51 -2.61 30.45
CA ASN A 141 6.63 -1.84 29.58
C ASN A 141 7.03 -1.94 28.11
N LYS A 142 6.04 -1.79 27.24
CA LYS A 142 6.17 -1.88 25.78
C LYS A 142 5.63 -0.60 25.14
N VAL A 143 6.23 -0.21 24.04
CA VAL A 143 5.81 0.94 23.24
C VAL A 143 5.66 0.51 21.79
N ILE A 144 4.53 0.87 21.20
CA ILE A 144 4.29 0.80 19.76
C ILE A 144 4.01 2.21 19.27
N ILE A 145 4.80 2.68 18.30
CA ILE A 145 4.62 3.97 17.65
C ILE A 145 3.95 3.71 16.30
N LEU A 146 2.83 4.36 16.03
CA LEU A 146 2.15 4.33 14.73
C LEU A 146 2.44 5.63 13.98
N HIS A 147 2.83 5.52 12.72
CA HIS A 147 3.04 6.65 11.82
C HIS A 147 2.71 6.28 10.38
N ASP A 148 2.49 7.28 9.52
CA ASP A 148 2.21 7.09 8.10
C ASP A 148 3.35 7.69 7.26
N SER A 149 4.16 6.83 6.63
CA SER A 149 5.18 7.21 5.66
C SER A 149 6.24 8.20 6.16
N LEU A 150 6.45 8.25 7.49
CA LEU A 150 7.48 9.07 8.15
C LEU A 150 8.70 8.21 8.47
N GLU A 151 9.88 8.80 8.29
CA GLU A 151 11.13 8.13 8.65
C GLU A 151 11.40 8.25 10.15
N THR A 152 11.82 7.13 10.75
CA THR A 152 12.32 7.10 12.12
C THR A 152 13.61 7.92 12.21
N PRO A 153 13.71 8.91 13.12
CA PRO A 153 14.92 9.69 13.30
C PRO A 153 16.16 8.82 13.51
N SER A 154 17.27 9.16 12.86
CA SER A 154 18.52 8.39 12.97
C SER A 154 19.04 8.28 14.41
N SER A 155 18.69 9.23 15.28
CA SER A 155 19.03 9.19 16.71
C SER A 155 18.30 8.10 17.49
N PHE A 156 17.26 7.46 16.92
CA PHE A 156 16.51 6.36 17.54
C PHE A 156 16.98 4.98 17.08
N GLN A 157 17.99 4.91 16.21
CA GLN A 157 18.61 3.66 15.77
C GLN A 157 19.02 2.79 16.97
N ASP A 158 18.85 1.48 16.85
CA ASP A 158 19.10 0.45 17.89
C ASP A 158 18.23 0.51 19.16
N LEU A 159 17.41 1.55 19.31
CA LEU A 159 16.44 1.71 20.40
C LEU A 159 15.01 1.42 19.94
N VAL A 160 14.70 1.75 18.69
CA VAL A 160 13.38 1.54 18.07
C VAL A 160 13.56 0.57 16.91
N ALA A 161 12.76 -0.50 16.89
CA ALA A 161 12.71 -1.40 15.74
C ALA A 161 11.61 -0.96 14.77
N ASP A 162 11.98 -0.77 13.51
CA ASP A 162 11.04 -0.41 12.45
C ASP A 162 10.34 -1.64 11.87
N MET A 163 9.05 -1.50 11.63
CA MET A 163 8.18 -2.46 10.99
C MET A 163 7.27 -1.75 9.99
N VAL A 164 6.84 -2.49 8.98
CA VAL A 164 5.84 -2.02 8.03
C VAL A 164 4.59 -2.85 8.22
N ASN A 165 3.43 -2.19 8.30
CA ASN A 165 2.13 -2.82 8.17
C ASN A 165 1.75 -2.83 6.67
N PRO A 166 1.92 -3.96 5.97
CA PRO A 166 1.58 -4.02 4.54
C PRO A 166 0.06 -3.84 4.34
N LEU A 167 -0.32 -3.53 3.10
CA LEU A 167 -1.73 -3.58 2.71
C LEU A 167 -2.23 -5.04 2.70
N PRO A 168 -3.55 -5.28 2.80
CA PRO A 168 -4.10 -6.62 2.85
C PRO A 168 -3.71 -7.47 1.63
N SER A 169 -3.33 -8.71 1.89
CA SER A 169 -3.03 -9.72 0.87
C SER A 169 -4.29 -10.19 0.13
N GLU A 170 -4.12 -10.98 -0.94
CA GLU A 170 -5.26 -11.56 -1.68
C GLU A 170 -6.13 -12.44 -0.78
N ALA A 171 -5.52 -13.29 0.04
CA ALA A 171 -6.24 -14.13 0.99
C ALA A 171 -7.05 -13.32 2.01
N GLU A 172 -6.50 -12.21 2.51
CA GLU A 172 -7.19 -11.33 3.45
C GLU A 172 -8.31 -10.54 2.79
N THR A 173 -8.06 -10.04 1.58
CA THR A 173 -9.06 -9.33 0.78
C THR A 173 -10.26 -10.23 0.47
N LYS A 174 -10.03 -11.54 0.23
CA LYS A 174 -11.10 -12.54 0.10
C LYS A 174 -11.94 -12.65 1.37
N VAL A 175 -11.31 -12.62 2.55
CA VAL A 175 -12.01 -12.66 3.84
C VAL A 175 -12.82 -11.38 4.06
N VAL A 176 -12.23 -10.21 3.83
CA VAL A 176 -12.90 -8.90 3.94
C VAL A 176 -14.11 -8.84 3.01
N LEU A 177 -13.95 -9.21 1.73
CA LEU A 177 -15.04 -9.23 0.77
C LEU A 177 -16.17 -10.17 1.22
N LYS A 178 -15.84 -11.37 1.69
CA LYS A 178 -16.83 -12.33 2.17
C LYS A 178 -17.62 -11.78 3.36
N GLN A 179 -16.92 -11.26 4.37
CA GLN A 179 -17.55 -10.66 5.56
C GLN A 179 -18.46 -9.50 5.17
N ARG A 180 -17.99 -8.60 4.30
CA ARG A 180 -18.77 -7.44 3.87
C ARG A 180 -20.02 -7.82 3.08
N ILE A 181 -19.95 -8.84 2.22
CA ILE A 181 -21.14 -9.36 1.52
C ILE A 181 -22.18 -9.90 2.52
N GLU A 182 -21.74 -10.65 3.54
CA GLU A 182 -22.64 -11.19 4.57
C GLU A 182 -23.32 -10.06 5.38
N GLU A 183 -22.58 -9.02 5.74
CA GLU A 183 -23.10 -7.83 6.43
C GLU A 183 -24.09 -7.04 5.57
N LEU A 184 -23.78 -6.83 4.29
CA LEU A 184 -24.64 -6.16 3.33
C LEU A 184 -25.98 -6.88 3.16
N VAL A 185 -25.95 -8.20 2.97
CA VAL A 185 -27.16 -9.03 2.85
C VAL A 185 -27.99 -8.97 4.12
N THR A 186 -27.35 -9.00 5.30
CA THR A 186 -28.04 -8.93 6.59
C THR A 186 -28.68 -7.56 6.79
N THR A 187 -27.99 -6.48 6.43
CA THR A 187 -28.48 -5.11 6.53
C THR A 187 -29.60 -4.83 5.55
N ALA A 188 -29.51 -5.32 4.31
CA ALA A 188 -30.58 -5.18 3.32
C ALA A 188 -31.86 -5.91 3.77
N LYS A 189 -31.72 -7.13 4.32
CA LYS A 189 -32.86 -7.88 4.87
C LYS A 189 -33.53 -7.15 6.03
N SER A 190 -32.78 -6.55 6.94
CA SER A 190 -33.37 -5.80 8.07
C SER A 190 -34.05 -4.51 7.64
N GLN A 191 -33.61 -3.91 6.52
CA GLN A 191 -34.21 -2.72 5.93
C GLN A 191 -35.32 -3.02 4.91
N GLY A 192 -35.62 -4.30 4.62
CA GLY A 192 -36.61 -4.69 3.63
C GLY A 192 -36.22 -4.36 2.18
N VAL A 193 -34.92 -4.20 1.90
CA VAL A 193 -34.38 -3.91 0.57
C VAL A 193 -34.06 -5.24 -0.14
N ASP A 194 -34.53 -5.41 -1.38
CA ASP A 194 -34.15 -6.53 -2.24
C ASP A 194 -32.73 -6.32 -2.78
N PHE A 195 -31.74 -6.90 -2.09
CA PHE A 195 -30.33 -6.86 -2.48
C PHE A 195 -29.86 -8.22 -2.98
N LYS A 196 -29.42 -8.27 -4.24
CA LYS A 196 -28.98 -9.52 -4.90
C LYS A 196 -27.47 -9.58 -5.03
N VAL A 197 -26.93 -10.79 -4.84
CA VAL A 197 -25.50 -11.09 -5.04
C VAL A 197 -25.39 -12.15 -6.13
N GLU A 198 -24.99 -11.71 -7.32
CA GLU A 198 -24.88 -12.50 -8.55
C GLU A 198 -23.39 -12.64 -8.93
N LEU A 199 -22.62 -13.34 -8.11
CA LEU A 199 -21.17 -13.47 -8.28
C LEU A 199 -20.76 -14.94 -8.37
N ASN A 200 -20.11 -15.31 -9.48
CA ASN A 200 -19.37 -16.58 -9.58
C ASN A 200 -17.93 -16.43 -9.02
N ASP A 201 -17.16 -17.52 -9.00
CA ASP A 201 -15.79 -17.50 -8.46
C ASP A 201 -14.84 -16.58 -9.27
N THR A 202 -15.02 -16.51 -10.59
CA THR A 202 -14.24 -15.61 -11.46
C THR A 202 -14.54 -14.15 -11.15
N ASP A 203 -15.80 -13.80 -10.93
CA ASP A 203 -16.23 -12.44 -10.57
C ASP A 203 -15.67 -12.05 -9.20
N ARG A 204 -15.69 -12.98 -8.23
CA ARG A 204 -15.07 -12.77 -6.91
C ARG A 204 -13.58 -12.49 -7.04
N SER A 205 -12.85 -13.27 -7.85
CA SER A 205 -11.42 -13.05 -8.10
C SER A 205 -11.16 -11.71 -8.80
N ARG A 206 -12.04 -11.26 -9.70
CA ARG A 206 -11.94 -9.92 -10.32
C ARG A 206 -12.13 -8.80 -9.29
N ILE A 207 -13.15 -8.91 -8.43
CA ILE A 207 -13.41 -7.92 -7.37
C ILE A 207 -12.24 -7.87 -6.38
N VAL A 208 -11.73 -9.03 -5.95
CA VAL A 208 -10.56 -9.10 -5.06
C VAL A 208 -9.36 -8.37 -5.69
N ARG A 209 -9.05 -8.64 -6.96
CA ARG A 209 -7.97 -7.94 -7.68
C ARG A 209 -8.18 -6.43 -7.76
N ALA A 210 -9.41 -5.98 -7.98
CA ALA A 210 -9.75 -4.56 -8.02
C ALA A 210 -9.60 -3.87 -6.65
N LEU A 211 -9.83 -4.60 -5.55
CA LEU A 211 -9.69 -4.10 -4.18
C LEU A 211 -8.25 -4.08 -3.66
N LEU A 212 -7.40 -4.99 -4.13
CA LEU A 212 -5.98 -5.03 -3.72
C LEU A 212 -5.30 -3.66 -3.89
N GLY A 213 -4.39 -3.32 -2.98
CA GLY A 213 -3.75 -1.99 -2.94
C GLY A 213 -4.58 -0.91 -2.22
N MET A 214 -5.68 -1.28 -1.56
CA MET A 214 -6.43 -0.42 -0.64
C MET A 214 -6.18 -0.80 0.82
N THR A 215 -6.43 0.13 1.76
CA THR A 215 -6.60 -0.24 3.18
C THR A 215 -7.92 -0.97 3.38
N GLN A 216 -8.08 -1.70 4.48
CA GLN A 216 -9.34 -2.40 4.77
C GLN A 216 -10.54 -1.45 4.83
N GLU A 217 -10.38 -0.30 5.47
CA GLU A 217 -11.39 0.74 5.57
C GLU A 217 -11.79 1.28 4.19
N ALA A 218 -10.81 1.48 3.31
CA ALA A 218 -11.08 1.89 1.94
C ALA A 218 -11.77 0.80 1.12
N MET A 219 -11.46 -0.49 1.36
CA MET A 219 -12.17 -1.62 0.74
C MET A 219 -13.64 -1.63 1.18
N ASP A 220 -13.91 -1.52 2.48
CA ASP A 220 -15.26 -1.53 3.04
C ASP A 220 -16.13 -0.41 2.46
N ASP A 221 -15.61 0.82 2.42
CA ASP A 221 -16.28 1.98 1.82
C ASP A 221 -16.55 1.76 0.33
N THR A 222 -15.60 1.18 -0.40
CA THR A 222 -15.71 1.00 -1.85
C THR A 222 -16.71 -0.10 -2.21
N ILE A 223 -16.72 -1.21 -1.47
CA ILE A 223 -17.72 -2.27 -1.60
C ILE A 223 -19.10 -1.72 -1.25
N GLN A 224 -19.22 -0.94 -0.16
CA GLN A 224 -20.46 -0.30 0.23
C GLN A 224 -20.99 0.64 -0.85
N LEU A 225 -20.15 1.52 -1.37
CA LEU A 225 -20.53 2.48 -2.41
C LEU A 225 -21.00 1.77 -3.68
N CYS A 226 -20.28 0.73 -4.11
CA CYS A 226 -20.67 -0.09 -5.24
C CYS A 226 -22.03 -0.78 -5.02
N ALA A 227 -22.25 -1.38 -3.86
CA ALA A 227 -23.49 -2.05 -3.49
C ALA A 227 -24.69 -1.08 -3.48
N VAL A 228 -24.50 0.13 -2.95
CA VAL A 228 -25.55 1.18 -2.91
C VAL A 228 -25.85 1.71 -4.31
N GLN A 229 -24.83 1.97 -5.13
CA GLN A 229 -25.01 2.50 -6.49
C GLN A 229 -25.72 1.51 -7.42
N GLN A 230 -25.40 0.21 -7.33
CA GLN A 230 -25.99 -0.81 -8.20
C GLN A 230 -27.25 -1.44 -7.63
N GLY A 231 -27.48 -1.36 -6.32
CA GLY A 231 -28.52 -2.14 -5.62
C GLY A 231 -28.27 -3.65 -5.62
N ARG A 232 -27.10 -4.09 -6.09
CA ARG A 232 -26.68 -5.49 -6.21
C ARG A 232 -25.16 -5.58 -6.32
N LEU A 233 -24.61 -6.79 -6.18
CA LEU A 233 -23.24 -7.10 -6.58
C LEU A 233 -23.26 -8.08 -7.74
N SER A 234 -22.55 -7.76 -8.82
CA SER A 234 -22.54 -8.50 -10.08
C SER A 234 -21.16 -8.49 -10.73
N SER A 235 -21.01 -9.10 -11.90
CA SER A 235 -19.76 -9.10 -12.68
C SER A 235 -19.25 -7.69 -13.03
N GLN A 236 -20.11 -6.67 -13.07
CA GLN A 236 -19.76 -5.27 -13.31
C GLN A 236 -19.17 -4.56 -12.07
N SER A 237 -19.32 -5.14 -10.88
CA SER A 237 -18.88 -4.50 -9.63
C SER A 237 -17.35 -4.33 -9.60
N ALA A 238 -16.59 -5.24 -10.22
CA ALA A 238 -15.13 -5.12 -10.32
C ALA A 238 -14.69 -3.85 -11.08
N ASP A 239 -15.39 -3.52 -12.16
CA ASP A 239 -15.04 -2.39 -13.02
C ASP A 239 -15.39 -1.05 -12.32
N ILE A 240 -16.50 -1.02 -11.57
CA ILE A 240 -16.87 0.12 -10.73
C ILE A 240 -15.87 0.33 -9.58
N ILE A 241 -15.47 -0.75 -8.91
CA ILE A 241 -14.46 -0.69 -7.85
C ILE A 241 -13.14 -0.14 -8.41
N SER A 242 -12.73 -0.60 -9.59
CA SER A 242 -11.54 -0.09 -10.27
C SER A 242 -11.66 1.40 -10.60
N LYS A 243 -12.83 1.86 -11.05
CA LYS A 243 -13.10 3.28 -11.27
C LYS A 243 -13.01 4.10 -9.98
N ILE A 244 -13.66 3.67 -8.90
CA ILE A 244 -13.58 4.34 -7.58
C ILE A 244 -12.12 4.38 -7.08
N LYS A 245 -11.36 3.29 -7.29
CA LYS A 245 -9.94 3.21 -6.97
C LYS A 245 -9.13 4.29 -7.71
N LYS A 246 -9.34 4.42 -9.03
CA LYS A 246 -8.69 5.46 -9.85
C LYS A 246 -9.02 6.85 -9.31
N GLU A 247 -10.29 7.15 -9.07
CA GLU A 247 -10.74 8.46 -8.57
C GLU A 247 -10.14 8.81 -7.19
N LYS A 248 -10.13 7.85 -6.25
CA LYS A 248 -9.53 8.06 -4.91
C LYS A 248 -8.01 8.23 -4.96
N LEU A 249 -7.32 7.55 -5.89
CA LEU A 249 -5.86 7.55 -5.96
C LEU A 249 -5.29 8.64 -6.89
N ALA A 250 -6.09 9.18 -7.83
CA ALA A 250 -5.70 10.29 -8.71
C ALA A 250 -5.25 11.55 -7.95
N ILE A 251 -5.74 11.73 -6.71
CA ILE A 251 -5.36 12.84 -5.82
C ILE A 251 -3.86 12.84 -5.49
N ARG A 252 -3.15 11.71 -5.67
CA ARG A 252 -1.71 11.55 -5.34
C ARG A 252 -0.75 12.01 -6.45
N GLY A 253 -1.21 12.78 -7.44
CA GLY A 253 -0.34 13.30 -8.52
C GLY A 253 0.08 12.23 -9.53
N VAL A 254 -0.64 11.11 -9.58
CA VAL A 254 -0.43 10.00 -10.52
C VAL A 254 -1.43 10.15 -11.67
N GLU A 255 -0.92 10.14 -12.90
CA GLU A 255 -1.76 10.15 -14.09
C GLU A 255 -2.26 8.72 -14.38
N PHE A 256 -3.58 8.56 -14.44
CA PHE A 256 -4.21 7.30 -14.83
C PHE A 256 -4.65 7.40 -16.29
N ALA A 257 -4.44 6.34 -17.06
CA ALA A 257 -4.96 6.31 -18.42
C ALA A 257 -6.48 6.02 -18.40
N ASP A 258 -7.17 6.64 -19.34
CA ASP A 258 -8.57 6.36 -19.58
C ASP A 258 -8.78 4.92 -20.06
N ASP A 259 -9.98 4.41 -19.79
CA ASP A 259 -10.44 3.14 -20.33
C ASP A 259 -10.42 3.17 -21.88
N PRO A 260 -10.36 2.00 -22.55
CA PRO A 260 -10.36 1.97 -24.00
C PRO A 260 -11.64 2.59 -24.56
N ASP A 261 -11.50 3.59 -25.45
CA ASP A 261 -12.63 4.31 -26.05
C ASP A 261 -13.45 3.44 -27.02
N VAL A 262 -12.86 2.34 -27.48
CA VAL A 262 -13.46 1.40 -28.43
C VAL A 262 -13.18 -0.03 -28.01
N GLU A 263 -14.09 -0.95 -28.36
CA GLU A 263 -13.85 -2.38 -28.21
C GLU A 263 -12.67 -2.79 -29.08
N VAL A 264 -11.67 -3.44 -28.47
CA VAL A 264 -10.43 -3.82 -29.16
C VAL A 264 -10.70 -5.03 -30.06
N GLN A 265 -11.03 -4.74 -31.31
CA GLN A 265 -11.19 -5.75 -32.36
C GLN A 265 -9.88 -5.89 -33.15
N GLY A 266 -9.64 -7.07 -33.73
CA GLY A 266 -8.48 -7.31 -34.59
C GLY A 266 -7.18 -7.75 -33.89
N MET A 267 -7.18 -8.00 -32.58
CA MET A 267 -6.00 -8.50 -31.84
C MET A 267 -6.21 -9.89 -31.18
N PRO A 268 -6.58 -10.94 -31.96
CA PRO A 268 -6.90 -12.25 -31.38
C PRO A 268 -5.71 -12.92 -30.67
N PHE A 269 -4.49 -12.69 -31.16
CA PHE A 269 -3.28 -13.19 -30.51
C PHE A 269 -3.07 -12.55 -29.14
N LEU A 270 -3.29 -11.23 -29.04
CA LEU A 270 -3.19 -10.53 -27.76
C LEU A 270 -4.20 -11.08 -26.77
N HIS A 271 -5.47 -11.22 -27.14
CA HIS A 271 -6.50 -11.80 -26.26
C HIS A 271 -6.13 -13.20 -25.79
N LYS A 272 -5.69 -14.08 -26.70
CA LYS A 272 -5.26 -15.44 -26.34
C LYS A 272 -4.06 -15.44 -25.38
N TRP A 273 -3.10 -14.55 -25.62
CA TRP A 273 -1.94 -14.39 -24.75
C TRP A 273 -2.34 -13.86 -23.37
N ILE A 274 -3.20 -12.84 -23.30
CA ILE A 274 -3.75 -12.30 -22.05
C ILE A 274 -4.42 -13.41 -21.24
N GLN A 275 -5.27 -14.23 -21.87
CA GLN A 275 -5.92 -15.36 -21.22
C GLN A 275 -4.92 -16.37 -20.65
N THR A 276 -3.80 -16.60 -21.35
CA THR A 276 -2.74 -17.51 -20.90
C THR A 276 -1.97 -16.96 -19.70
N VAL A 277 -1.78 -15.64 -19.64
CA VAL A 277 -1.02 -14.95 -18.58
C VAL A 277 -1.87 -14.61 -17.36
N THR A 278 -3.19 -14.43 -17.51
CA THR A 278 -4.10 -14.04 -16.42
C THR A 278 -3.98 -14.91 -15.16
N PRO A 279 -3.86 -16.25 -15.23
CA PRO A 279 -3.67 -17.08 -14.04
C PRO A 279 -2.40 -16.75 -13.25
N LEU A 280 -1.38 -16.16 -13.88
CA LEU A 280 -0.13 -15.75 -13.22
C LEU A 280 -0.30 -14.52 -12.33
N LEU A 281 -1.44 -13.83 -12.40
CA LEU A 281 -1.75 -12.69 -11.54
C LEU A 281 -2.29 -13.13 -10.17
N GLU A 282 -2.71 -14.39 -10.03
CA GLU A 282 -3.25 -14.93 -8.79
C GLU A 282 -2.15 -15.38 -7.85
N GLU A 283 -2.30 -15.12 -6.54
CA GLU A 283 -1.36 -15.51 -5.49
C GLU A 283 -1.05 -17.01 -5.51
N LYS A 284 -2.00 -17.82 -6.00
CA LYS A 284 -1.83 -19.26 -6.21
C LYS A 284 -0.64 -19.58 -7.11
N ALA A 285 -0.45 -18.81 -8.19
CA ALA A 285 0.66 -19.04 -9.10
C ALA A 285 2.02 -18.81 -8.41
N GLN A 286 2.11 -17.81 -7.54
CA GLN A 286 3.33 -17.56 -6.77
C GLN A 286 3.56 -18.61 -5.68
N LYS A 287 2.54 -18.98 -4.92
CA LYS A 287 2.67 -19.86 -3.75
C LYS A 287 2.75 -21.34 -4.11
N GLU A 288 1.91 -21.82 -5.03
CA GLU A 288 1.82 -23.26 -5.35
C GLU A 288 2.71 -23.66 -6.51
N TRP A 289 2.84 -22.80 -7.53
CA TRP A 289 3.58 -23.13 -8.75
C TRP A 289 4.98 -22.49 -8.79
N ASN A 290 5.32 -21.67 -7.81
CA ASN A 290 6.58 -20.91 -7.75
C ASN A 290 6.82 -20.08 -9.03
N LEU A 291 5.74 -19.60 -9.65
CA LEU A 291 5.77 -18.74 -10.83
C LEU A 291 5.63 -17.29 -10.40
N GLY A 292 6.64 -16.47 -10.71
CA GLY A 292 6.63 -15.05 -10.40
C GLY A 292 5.52 -14.29 -11.13
N PHE A 293 5.14 -13.13 -10.58
CA PHE A 293 4.23 -12.20 -11.25
C PHE A 293 4.81 -11.78 -12.62
N PRO A 294 4.00 -11.77 -13.70
CA PRO A 294 4.50 -11.42 -15.03
C PRO A 294 4.96 -9.95 -15.05
N ARG A 295 6.19 -9.70 -15.53
CA ARG A 295 6.83 -8.39 -15.35
C ARG A 295 6.47 -7.36 -16.42
N GLY A 296 6.20 -7.77 -17.65
CA GLY A 296 5.76 -6.82 -18.66
C GLY A 296 5.70 -7.35 -20.08
N MET A 297 5.11 -6.53 -20.94
CA MET A 297 5.12 -6.68 -22.39
C MET A 297 5.76 -5.47 -23.05
N LEU A 298 6.38 -5.68 -24.21
CA LEU A 298 6.84 -4.63 -25.10
C LEU A 298 6.08 -4.77 -26.42
N THR A 299 5.22 -3.80 -26.71
CA THR A 299 4.40 -3.77 -27.92
C THR A 299 5.11 -2.95 -28.99
N ILE A 300 5.43 -3.57 -30.11
CA ILE A 300 6.24 -2.98 -31.20
C ILE A 300 5.42 -2.96 -32.48
N GLY A 301 5.48 -1.86 -33.22
CA GLY A 301 4.78 -1.73 -34.50
C GLY A 301 4.79 -0.31 -35.02
N VAL A 302 4.41 -0.10 -36.27
CA VAL A 302 4.33 1.24 -36.87
C VAL A 302 3.28 2.11 -36.16
N GLY A 303 3.41 3.44 -36.26
CA GLY A 303 2.45 4.37 -35.66
C GLY A 303 1.03 4.08 -36.17
N GLY A 304 0.03 4.17 -35.28
CA GLY A 304 -1.38 3.97 -35.65
C GLY A 304 -1.89 2.52 -35.66
N THR A 305 -1.08 1.52 -35.31
CA THR A 305 -1.53 0.10 -35.24
C THR A 305 -2.25 -0.29 -33.94
N GLY A 306 -2.58 0.66 -33.06
CA GLY A 306 -3.32 0.38 -31.83
C GLY A 306 -2.47 -0.11 -30.64
N LYS A 307 -1.16 0.14 -30.62
CA LYS A 307 -0.27 -0.26 -29.51
C LYS A 307 -0.71 0.27 -28.14
N SER A 308 -1.08 1.55 -28.07
CA SER A 308 -1.60 2.18 -26.85
C SER A 308 -2.94 1.56 -26.44
N LEU A 309 -3.79 1.25 -27.43
CA LEU A 309 -5.07 0.57 -27.22
C LEU A 309 -4.88 -0.85 -26.67
N ALA A 310 -3.82 -1.57 -27.09
CA ALA A 310 -3.47 -2.89 -26.55
C ALA A 310 -3.17 -2.84 -25.03
N ALA A 311 -2.45 -1.81 -24.57
CA ALA A 311 -2.17 -1.61 -23.14
C ALA A 311 -3.46 -1.30 -22.36
N LYS A 312 -4.34 -0.45 -22.91
CA LYS A 312 -5.66 -0.17 -22.31
C LYS A 312 -6.57 -1.42 -22.27
N CYS A 313 -6.55 -2.24 -23.32
CA CYS A 313 -7.29 -3.51 -23.39
C CYS A 313 -6.87 -4.48 -22.29
N LEU A 314 -5.56 -4.60 -22.07
CA LEU A 314 -4.99 -5.41 -21.01
C LEU A 314 -5.52 -4.99 -19.64
N ALA A 315 -5.47 -3.69 -19.36
CA ALA A 315 -5.93 -3.12 -18.10
C ALA A 315 -7.41 -3.39 -17.85
N HIS A 316 -8.22 -3.16 -18.88
CA HIS A 316 -9.65 -3.44 -18.84
C HIS A 316 -9.92 -4.93 -18.58
N THR A 317 -9.25 -5.83 -19.31
CA THR A 317 -9.42 -7.29 -19.16
C THR A 317 -9.03 -7.79 -17.77
N TRP A 318 -7.99 -7.19 -17.17
CA TRP A 318 -7.54 -7.53 -15.84
C TRP A 318 -8.26 -6.77 -14.72
N SER A 319 -9.14 -5.81 -15.06
CA SER A 319 -9.75 -4.85 -14.13
C SER A 319 -8.71 -4.14 -13.24
N LEU A 320 -7.51 -3.88 -13.79
CA LEU A 320 -6.42 -3.21 -13.08
C LEU A 320 -6.31 -1.74 -13.50
N PRO A 321 -5.95 -0.84 -12.57
CA PRO A 321 -5.65 0.53 -12.93
C PRO A 321 -4.40 0.60 -13.80
N ILE A 322 -4.40 1.53 -14.77
CA ILE A 322 -3.29 1.82 -15.66
C ILE A 322 -2.72 3.19 -15.32
N ILE A 323 -1.46 3.21 -14.93
CA ILE A 323 -0.70 4.41 -14.57
C ILE A 323 0.15 4.79 -15.79
N VAL A 324 0.07 6.04 -16.21
CA VAL A 324 0.87 6.57 -17.31
C VAL A 324 2.25 6.97 -16.78
N LEU A 325 3.29 6.45 -17.41
CA LEU A 325 4.67 6.86 -17.19
C LEU A 325 5.18 7.59 -18.43
N ASP A 326 5.01 8.90 -18.46
CA ASP A 326 5.54 9.73 -19.54
C ASP A 326 6.96 10.22 -19.22
N PHE A 327 7.96 9.56 -19.80
CA PHE A 327 9.36 9.98 -19.69
C PHE A 327 9.61 11.37 -20.27
N SER A 328 8.83 11.83 -21.26
CA SER A 328 9.01 13.14 -21.88
C SER A 328 8.60 14.26 -20.92
N SER A 329 7.46 14.12 -20.23
CA SER A 329 7.02 15.09 -19.22
C SER A 329 7.97 15.23 -18.02
N MET A 330 8.71 14.15 -17.69
CA MET A 330 9.64 14.14 -16.56
C MET A 330 10.94 14.90 -16.84
N MET A 331 11.30 15.08 -18.11
CA MET A 331 12.53 15.77 -18.53
C MET A 331 12.38 17.29 -18.36
N SER A 332 12.56 17.77 -17.12
CA SER A 332 12.56 19.20 -16.80
C SER A 332 13.98 19.79 -16.80
N SER A 333 14.09 21.13 -16.91
CA SER A 333 15.37 21.86 -17.04
C SER A 333 16.23 21.93 -15.76
N ARG A 334 15.74 21.42 -14.61
CA ARG A 334 16.45 21.46 -13.32
C ARG A 334 17.09 20.10 -13.00
N LEU A 335 18.39 20.12 -12.71
CA LEU A 335 19.17 18.96 -12.28
C LEU A 335 18.55 18.30 -11.04
N GLY A 336 18.23 17.00 -11.11
CA GLY A 336 17.74 16.19 -9.98
C GLY A 336 16.23 16.09 -9.84
N GLU A 337 15.45 17.02 -10.41
CA GLU A 337 13.98 17.02 -10.31
C GLU A 337 13.37 15.86 -11.12
N SER A 338 13.96 15.56 -12.29
CA SER A 338 13.52 14.47 -13.18
C SER A 338 13.70 13.09 -12.54
N GLU A 339 14.84 12.84 -11.86
CA GLU A 339 15.06 11.59 -11.12
C GLU A 339 14.11 11.45 -9.93
N GLN A 340 13.83 12.54 -9.23
CA GLN A 340 12.91 12.51 -8.09
C GLN A 340 11.47 12.21 -8.53
N LYS A 341 10.98 12.86 -9.61
CA LYS A 341 9.67 12.58 -10.20
C LYS A 341 9.53 11.13 -10.65
N LEU A 342 10.57 10.54 -11.26
CA LEU A 342 10.56 9.13 -11.63
C LEU A 342 10.47 8.23 -10.40
N LYS A 343 11.25 8.50 -9.36
CA LYS A 343 11.20 7.74 -8.09
C LYS A 343 9.82 7.81 -7.45
N GLU A 344 9.23 9.00 -7.39
CA GLU A 344 7.90 9.22 -6.83
C GLU A 344 6.83 8.48 -7.64
N SER A 345 6.89 8.55 -8.97
CA SER A 345 5.95 7.85 -9.86
C SER A 345 6.04 6.33 -9.71
N LEU A 346 7.26 5.78 -9.61
CA LEU A 346 7.47 4.35 -9.41
C LEU A 346 7.02 3.88 -8.02
N ARG A 347 7.32 4.66 -6.96
CA ARG A 347 6.80 4.39 -5.61
C ARG A 347 5.29 4.45 -5.55
N ALA A 348 4.69 5.40 -6.27
CA ALA A 348 3.25 5.49 -6.37
C ALA A 348 2.66 4.25 -7.06
N ALA A 349 3.26 3.79 -8.17
CA ALA A 349 2.85 2.55 -8.83
C ALA A 349 2.95 1.32 -7.90
N GLU A 350 4.01 1.21 -7.11
CA GLU A 350 4.15 0.16 -6.10
C GLU A 350 3.07 0.24 -5.02
N SER A 351 2.72 1.45 -4.57
CA SER A 351 1.67 1.65 -3.55
C SER A 351 0.26 1.32 -4.06
N ILE A 352 0.02 1.46 -5.37
CA ILE A 352 -1.27 1.20 -6.03
C ILE A 352 -1.40 -0.27 -6.43
N ALA A 353 -0.31 -1.02 -6.41
CA ALA A 353 -0.24 -2.39 -6.91
C ALA A 353 -1.34 -3.31 -6.30
N PRO A 354 -1.94 -4.21 -7.10
CA PRO A 354 -1.61 -4.52 -8.49
C PRO A 354 -2.10 -3.46 -9.47
N CYS A 355 -1.23 -3.13 -10.44
CA CYS A 355 -1.50 -2.13 -11.46
C CYS A 355 -0.70 -2.40 -12.73
N ILE A 356 -1.05 -1.70 -13.81
CA ILE A 356 -0.26 -1.66 -15.04
C ILE A 356 0.46 -0.31 -15.10
N LEU A 357 1.77 -0.35 -15.26
CA LEU A 357 2.58 0.83 -15.55
C LEU A 357 2.77 0.92 -17.06
N TRP A 358 2.08 1.86 -17.71
CA TRP A 358 2.15 2.07 -19.15
C TRP A 358 3.23 3.09 -19.49
N ALA A 359 4.31 2.60 -20.11
CA ALA A 359 5.38 3.43 -20.65
C ALA A 359 5.18 3.60 -22.15
N ASP A 360 4.53 4.69 -22.55
CA ASP A 360 4.27 4.98 -23.96
C ASP A 360 5.53 5.53 -24.66
N GLU A 361 5.67 5.21 -25.95
CA GLU A 361 6.79 5.65 -26.80
C GLU A 361 8.16 5.44 -26.13
N PHE A 362 8.31 4.27 -25.52
CA PHE A 362 9.47 3.90 -24.72
C PHE A 362 10.77 4.07 -25.50
N ASP A 363 10.76 3.90 -26.83
CA ASP A 363 11.91 4.10 -27.71
C ASP A 363 12.41 5.55 -27.80
N LYS A 364 11.56 6.57 -27.56
CA LYS A 364 11.98 7.98 -27.55
C LYS A 364 12.94 8.28 -26.39
N ALA A 365 12.70 7.66 -25.23
CA ALA A 365 13.61 7.78 -24.09
C ALA A 365 15.01 7.18 -24.36
N PHE A 366 15.11 6.19 -25.27
CA PHE A 366 16.39 5.53 -25.61
C PHE A 366 17.16 6.26 -26.69
N ASN A 367 16.48 6.74 -27.73
CA ASN A 367 17.17 7.39 -28.85
C ASN A 367 17.73 8.78 -28.49
N GLY A 368 17.32 9.37 -27.37
CA GLY A 368 17.98 10.56 -26.78
C GLY A 368 19.30 10.26 -26.07
N SER A 369 19.60 9.00 -25.74
CA SER A 369 20.82 8.61 -25.01
C SER A 369 22.07 8.44 -25.90
N THR A 370 21.90 8.44 -27.22
CA THR A 370 22.98 8.20 -28.19
C THR A 370 23.52 9.47 -28.85
N GLY A 371 23.07 10.69 -28.50
CA GLY A 371 23.37 11.85 -29.35
C GLY A 371 23.40 13.27 -28.77
N SER A 372 23.32 13.54 -27.46
CA SER A 372 23.47 14.93 -26.99
C SER A 372 24.31 15.08 -25.72
N GLU A 373 25.43 15.80 -25.86
CA GLU A 373 26.21 16.38 -24.76
C GLU A 373 25.39 17.40 -23.92
N SER A 374 24.13 17.69 -24.27
CA SER A 374 23.29 18.73 -23.66
C SER A 374 22.65 18.35 -22.32
N ASP A 375 22.39 17.06 -22.06
CA ASP A 375 21.54 16.62 -20.93
C ASP A 375 22.32 16.12 -19.70
N GLY A 376 23.66 16.22 -19.72
CA GLY A 376 24.51 15.88 -18.56
C GLY A 376 24.36 14.43 -18.04
N GLY A 377 23.87 13.50 -18.88
CA GLY A 377 23.67 12.09 -18.53
C GLY A 377 22.41 11.79 -17.69
N THR A 378 21.52 12.75 -17.47
CA THR A 378 20.28 12.58 -16.67
C THR A 378 19.38 11.47 -17.23
N SER A 379 19.14 11.45 -18.55
CA SER A 379 18.30 10.43 -19.20
C SER A 379 18.84 9.01 -18.99
N ALA A 380 20.17 8.84 -19.09
CA ALA A 380 20.82 7.55 -18.85
C ALA A 380 20.72 7.10 -17.39
N ARG A 381 20.80 8.03 -16.43
CA ARG A 381 20.62 7.73 -14.99
C ARG A 381 19.18 7.36 -14.65
N MET A 382 18.21 8.14 -15.11
CA MET A 382 16.78 7.83 -14.96
C MET A 382 16.46 6.45 -15.51
N PHE A 383 16.97 6.17 -16.71
CA PHE A 383 16.73 4.91 -17.37
C PHE A 383 17.41 3.73 -16.65
N GLY A 384 18.66 3.91 -16.19
CA GLY A 384 19.35 2.93 -15.35
C GLY A 384 18.59 2.64 -14.06
N TYR A 385 18.01 3.67 -13.43
CA TYR A 385 17.16 3.53 -12.25
C TYR A 385 15.87 2.75 -12.58
N PHE A 386 15.16 3.11 -13.65
CA PHE A 386 13.97 2.39 -14.09
C PHE A 386 14.26 0.90 -14.33
N LEU A 387 15.34 0.57 -15.05
CA LEU A 387 15.72 -0.81 -15.27
C LEU A 387 16.06 -1.55 -13.98
N ARG A 388 16.82 -0.91 -13.09
CA ARG A 388 17.13 -1.50 -11.79
C ARG A 388 15.84 -1.80 -11.01
N TRP A 389 14.91 -0.84 -10.99
CA TRP A 389 13.61 -0.98 -10.35
C TRP A 389 12.79 -2.14 -10.93
N THR A 390 12.78 -2.35 -12.25
CA THR A 390 12.07 -3.51 -12.86
C THR A 390 12.58 -4.87 -12.37
N ILE A 391 13.82 -4.95 -11.87
CA ILE A 391 14.41 -6.18 -11.30
C ILE A 391 14.13 -6.27 -9.80
N GLU A 392 14.39 -5.18 -9.09
CA GLU A 392 14.38 -5.16 -7.63
C GLU A 392 12.96 -5.11 -7.04
N SER A 393 12.02 -4.48 -7.74
CA SER A 393 10.65 -4.32 -7.24
C SER A 393 9.97 -5.67 -7.07
N LYS A 394 9.44 -5.93 -5.88
CA LYS A 394 8.63 -7.13 -5.59
C LYS A 394 7.13 -6.87 -5.74
N ALA A 395 6.73 -5.62 -5.97
CA ALA A 395 5.34 -5.26 -6.11
C ALA A 395 4.75 -5.88 -7.41
N PRO A 396 3.47 -6.28 -7.41
CA PRO A 396 2.78 -6.80 -8.59
C PRO A 396 2.43 -5.69 -9.59
N VAL A 397 3.46 -5.05 -10.15
CA VAL A 397 3.34 -4.02 -11.18
C VAL A 397 3.70 -4.62 -12.54
N PHE A 398 2.73 -4.64 -13.46
CA PHE A 398 2.93 -5.12 -14.82
C PHE A 398 3.32 -3.96 -15.73
N ILE A 399 4.45 -4.06 -16.43
CA ILE A 399 4.90 -2.98 -17.31
C ILE A 399 4.38 -3.21 -18.73
N ALA A 400 3.53 -2.32 -19.22
CA ALA A 400 3.13 -2.28 -20.61
C ALA A 400 3.96 -1.21 -21.31
N ALA A 401 4.99 -1.59 -22.06
CA ALA A 401 5.79 -0.65 -22.84
C ALA A 401 5.34 -0.67 -24.31
N THR A 402 5.31 0.50 -24.96
CA THR A 402 5.09 0.59 -26.40
C THR A 402 6.33 1.16 -27.08
N ALA A 403 6.59 0.76 -28.33
CA ALA A 403 7.68 1.31 -29.11
C ALA A 403 7.34 1.36 -30.60
N ASN A 404 7.77 2.42 -31.26
CA ASN A 404 7.67 2.54 -32.71
C ASN A 404 8.93 2.01 -33.42
N ARG A 405 10.10 2.20 -32.81
CA ARG A 405 11.40 1.80 -33.38
C ARG A 405 12.11 0.78 -32.47
N PRO A 406 12.17 -0.51 -32.83
CA PRO A 406 12.79 -1.54 -32.00
C PRO A 406 14.33 -1.49 -31.98
N TRP A 407 14.94 -0.83 -32.95
CA TRP A 407 16.38 -0.94 -33.27
C TRP A 407 17.34 -0.32 -32.24
N GLY A 408 16.83 0.41 -31.24
CA GLY A 408 17.61 1.07 -30.18
C GLY A 408 17.67 0.31 -28.86
N PHE A 409 16.93 -0.78 -28.71
CA PHE A 409 16.87 -1.52 -27.46
C PHE A 409 18.03 -2.51 -27.30
N LYS A 410 18.72 -2.46 -26.16
CA LYS A 410 19.72 -3.47 -25.79
C LYS A 410 19.05 -4.83 -25.56
N GLY A 411 19.74 -5.93 -25.90
CA GLY A 411 19.20 -7.29 -25.72
C GLY A 411 18.83 -7.62 -24.26
N GLU A 412 19.49 -6.99 -23.28
CA GLU A 412 19.19 -7.13 -21.85
C GLU A 412 17.81 -6.59 -21.47
N LEU A 413 17.30 -5.60 -22.22
CA LEU A 413 15.97 -5.05 -22.05
C LEU A 413 14.92 -5.97 -22.68
N LEU A 414 15.16 -6.41 -23.92
CA LEU A 414 14.23 -7.25 -24.66
C LEU A 414 13.94 -8.57 -23.94
N ARG A 415 14.92 -9.12 -23.22
CA ARG A 415 14.75 -10.33 -22.39
C ARG A 415 13.80 -10.14 -21.19
N ARG A 416 13.49 -8.90 -20.81
CA ARG A 416 12.61 -8.60 -19.66
C ARG A 416 11.14 -8.52 -20.03
N PHE A 417 10.85 -8.30 -21.31
CA PHE A 417 9.51 -8.10 -21.81
C PHE A 417 9.11 -9.23 -22.73
N GLN A 418 7.88 -9.69 -22.59
CA GLN A 418 7.28 -10.44 -23.68
C GLN A 418 7.08 -9.47 -24.86
N THR A 419 7.82 -9.68 -25.94
CA THR A 419 7.69 -8.83 -27.13
C THR A 419 6.47 -9.26 -27.93
N ILE A 420 5.59 -8.31 -28.25
CA ILE A 420 4.40 -8.48 -29.06
C ILE A 420 4.51 -7.54 -30.25
N TYR A 421 4.48 -8.08 -31.47
CA TYR A 421 4.47 -7.29 -32.69
C TYR A 421 3.02 -7.03 -33.11
N VAL A 422 2.68 -5.77 -33.30
CA VAL A 422 1.35 -5.33 -33.76
C VAL A 422 1.50 -4.80 -35.17
N ASP A 423 1.09 -5.63 -36.11
CA ASP A 423 1.15 -5.33 -37.53
C ASP A 423 -0.03 -4.44 -37.96
N LEU A 424 0.04 -3.95 -39.19
CA LEU A 424 -1.11 -3.33 -39.85
C LEU A 424 -2.25 -4.37 -39.98
N PRO A 425 -3.51 -3.96 -39.76
CA PRO A 425 -4.67 -4.85 -39.80
C PRO A 425 -4.93 -5.49 -41.17
#